data_AF-A0A4Q9PPM4-F1
#
_entry.id   AF-A0A4Q9PPM4-F1
#
_cell.length_a   1.000
_cell.length_b   1.000
_cell.length_c   1.000
_cell.angle_alpha   90.00
_cell.angle_beta   90.00
_cell.angle_gamma   90.00
#
_symmetry.space_group_name_H-M   'P 1'
#
loop_
_entity.id
_entity.type
_entity.pdbx_description
1 polymer ?
#
loop_
_entity_poly.entity_id
_entity_poly.type
_entity_poly.pdbx_seq_one_letter_code
_entity_poly.pdbx_strand_id
1 'polypeptide(L)'
;MPRKPKTIPGPSRLSGILAQLTKEPRPFLPNLKSLQLTYAYRNDHFGARHFVKEELPRIRYANPTIDIRVNKVPKTKDETLVPEMVVELKNGTTRTLNMDGKWSSAIYHELMDLTAGSWWQRWKNEQAAAGISTTPYPPPQKKSGVAAVLP
;
A
#
# COMPACT_ATOMS: atom_id res chain seq x y z
N MET A 1 -29.20 -14.13 41.48
CA MET A 1 -27.93 -13.35 41.48
C MET A 1 -27.26 -13.49 40.11
N PRO A 2 -26.88 -12.40 39.43
CA PRO A 2 -26.19 -12.47 38.14
C PRO A 2 -24.76 -12.99 38.35
N ARG A 3 -24.37 -14.05 37.60
CA ARG A 3 -23.04 -14.66 37.70
C ARG A 3 -22.04 -13.77 36.97
N LYS A 4 -20.94 -13.37 37.63
CA LYS A 4 -19.85 -12.62 37.00
C LYS A 4 -19.24 -13.46 35.86
N PRO A 5 -18.98 -12.88 34.68
CA PRO A 5 -18.35 -13.61 33.58
C PRO A 5 -16.95 -14.09 33.99
N LYS A 6 -16.66 -15.36 33.70
CA LYS A 6 -15.46 -16.10 34.13
C LYS A 6 -14.18 -15.74 33.36
N THR A 7 -14.29 -14.90 32.34
CA THR A 7 -13.19 -14.58 31.42
C THR A 7 -13.19 -13.09 31.16
N ILE A 8 -12.04 -12.44 31.28
CA ILE A 8 -11.85 -11.07 30.79
C ILE A 8 -11.97 -11.16 29.26
N PRO A 9 -12.97 -10.52 28.64
CA PRO A 9 -13.09 -10.57 27.19
C PRO A 9 -11.82 -9.97 26.58
N GLY A 10 -11.20 -10.71 25.66
CA GLY A 10 -10.06 -10.22 24.90
C GLY A 10 -10.40 -8.96 24.10
N PRO A 11 -9.41 -8.31 23.45
CA PRO A 11 -9.64 -7.09 22.70
C PRO A 11 -10.75 -7.30 21.67
N SER A 12 -11.67 -6.35 21.61
CA SER A 12 -12.76 -6.37 20.63
C SER A 12 -12.22 -6.39 19.20
N ARG A 13 -12.99 -6.96 18.26
CA ARG A 13 -12.63 -6.92 16.84
C ARG A 13 -12.45 -5.49 16.32
N LEU A 14 -13.25 -4.55 16.83
CA LEU A 14 -13.14 -3.13 16.50
C LEU A 14 -11.80 -2.55 16.96
N SER A 15 -11.38 -2.83 18.20
CA SER A 15 -10.09 -2.36 18.70
C SER A 15 -8.92 -2.91 17.89
N GLY A 16 -8.99 -4.16 17.40
CA GLY A 16 -7.97 -4.71 16.51
C GLY A 16 -7.91 -4.01 15.15
N ILE A 17 -9.07 -3.71 14.56
CA ILE A 17 -9.15 -2.95 13.30
C ILE A 17 -8.60 -1.54 13.49
N LEU A 18 -8.99 -0.87 14.59
CA LEU A 18 -8.52 0.48 14.88
C LEU A 18 -7.01 0.53 15.06
N ALA A 19 -6.44 -0.45 15.79
CA ALA A 19 -4.99 -0.57 15.95
C ALA A 19 -4.26 -0.72 14.61
N GLN A 20 -4.83 -1.48 13.66
CA GLN A 20 -4.27 -1.61 12.31
C GLN A 20 -4.38 -0.30 11.50
N LEU A 21 -5.52 0.39 11.58
CA LEU A 21 -5.76 1.65 10.87
C LEU A 21 -4.89 2.81 11.41
N THR A 22 -4.60 2.80 12.71
CA THR A 22 -3.77 3.83 13.37
C THR A 22 -2.29 3.45 13.47
N LYS A 23 -1.88 2.31 12.90
CA LYS A 23 -0.48 1.86 12.90
C LYS A 23 0.44 2.92 12.29
N GLU A 24 1.61 3.12 12.88
CA GLU A 24 2.64 4.01 12.36
C GLU A 24 3.44 3.37 11.21
N PRO A 25 3.90 4.13 10.21
CA PRO A 25 3.65 5.56 10.00
C PRO A 25 2.21 5.85 9.57
N ARG A 26 1.63 6.96 10.05
CA ARG A 26 0.25 7.36 9.73
C ARG A 26 0.22 8.02 8.34
N PRO A 27 -0.48 7.45 7.35
CA PRO A 27 -0.37 7.90 5.96
C PRO A 27 -1.16 9.20 5.70
N PHE A 28 -0.68 10.34 6.19
CA PHE A 28 -1.33 11.64 5.94
C PHE A 28 -0.85 12.24 4.62
N LEU A 29 -1.77 12.46 3.67
CA LEU A 29 -1.48 12.84 2.29
C LEU A 29 -2.13 14.18 1.93
N PRO A 30 -1.57 15.32 2.39
CA PRO A 30 -2.20 16.63 2.23
C PRO A 30 -2.27 17.08 0.77
N ASN A 31 -1.34 16.63 -0.08
CA ASN A 31 -1.23 17.07 -1.48
C ASN A 31 -2.03 16.21 -2.46
N LEU A 32 -2.60 15.09 -2.01
CA LEU A 32 -3.34 14.16 -2.84
C LEU A 32 -4.80 14.62 -2.98
N LYS A 33 -5.32 14.59 -4.21
CA LYS A 33 -6.72 14.92 -4.54
C LYS A 33 -7.50 13.65 -4.87
N SER A 34 -7.00 12.86 -5.80
CA SER A 34 -7.65 11.60 -6.19
C SER A 34 -6.61 10.50 -6.42
N LEU A 35 -7.02 9.26 -6.18
CA LEU A 35 -6.20 8.07 -6.36
C LEU A 35 -7.02 7.02 -7.11
N GLN A 36 -6.55 6.60 -8.27
CA GLN A 36 -7.18 5.56 -9.07
C GLN A 36 -6.22 4.39 -9.25
N LEU A 37 -6.66 3.19 -8.86
CA LEU A 37 -5.89 1.96 -9.00
C LEU A 37 -6.58 1.02 -9.96
N THR A 38 -5.82 0.50 -10.91
CA THR A 38 -6.27 -0.54 -11.84
C THR A 38 -5.37 -1.76 -11.70
N TYR A 39 -5.94 -2.93 -11.41
CA TYR A 39 -5.19 -4.19 -11.33
C TYR A 39 -6.07 -5.40 -11.64
N ALA A 40 -5.43 -6.54 -11.88
CA ALA A 40 -6.11 -7.79 -12.19
C ALA A 40 -6.84 -8.35 -10.96
N TYR A 41 -8.10 -8.75 -11.13
CA TYR A 41 -8.91 -9.27 -10.03
C TYR A 41 -8.34 -10.57 -9.43
N ARG A 42 -7.85 -11.47 -10.29
CA ARG A 42 -7.29 -12.78 -9.93
C ARG A 42 -6.00 -13.01 -10.67
N ASN A 43 -5.05 -13.64 -9.98
CA ASN A 43 -3.71 -13.97 -10.46
C ASN A 43 -2.94 -12.70 -10.87
N ASP A 44 -1.62 -12.78 -10.84
CA ASP A 44 -0.72 -11.64 -11.02
C ASP A 44 -0.87 -10.53 -9.95
N HIS A 45 0.10 -9.61 -9.93
CA HIS A 45 0.05 -8.33 -9.18
C HIS A 45 -0.20 -8.46 -7.68
N PHE A 46 0.45 -9.44 -7.04
CA PHE A 46 0.36 -9.66 -5.59
C PHE A 46 0.61 -8.39 -4.78
N GLY A 47 1.63 -7.61 -5.15
CA GLY A 47 1.94 -6.34 -4.48
C GLY A 47 0.78 -5.34 -4.51
N ALA A 48 0.14 -5.16 -5.65
CA ALA A 48 -1.02 -4.27 -5.78
C ALA A 48 -2.22 -4.77 -4.95
N ARG A 49 -2.46 -6.10 -4.94
CA ARG A 49 -3.53 -6.70 -4.12
C ARG A 49 -3.27 -6.52 -2.63
N HIS A 50 -2.04 -6.73 -2.19
CA HIS A 50 -1.63 -6.51 -0.80
C HIS A 50 -1.72 -5.05 -0.42
N PHE A 51 -1.30 -4.14 -1.29
CA PHE A 51 -1.44 -2.69 -1.08
C PHE A 51 -2.91 -2.30 -0.87
N VAL A 52 -3.82 -2.78 -1.72
CA VAL A 52 -5.25 -2.49 -1.61
C VAL A 52 -5.88 -3.09 -0.34
N LYS A 53 -5.39 -4.24 0.12
CA LYS A 53 -5.91 -4.92 1.31
C LYS A 53 -5.42 -4.27 2.61
N GLU A 54 -4.14 -3.92 2.68
CA GLU A 54 -3.47 -3.52 3.92
C GLU A 54 -3.27 -2.00 4.03
N GLU A 55 -2.84 -1.34 2.96
CA GLU A 55 -2.45 0.07 2.99
C GLU A 55 -3.60 1.02 2.65
N LEU A 56 -4.44 0.67 1.67
CA LEU A 56 -5.54 1.53 1.21
C LEU A 56 -6.56 1.86 2.32
N PRO A 57 -6.97 0.92 3.20
CA PRO A 57 -7.84 1.25 4.33
C PRO A 57 -7.19 2.25 5.29
N ARG A 58 -5.88 2.14 5.54
CA ARG A 58 -5.12 3.07 6.39
C ARG A 58 -5.09 4.47 5.78
N ILE A 59 -4.83 4.55 4.46
CA ILE A 59 -4.83 5.82 3.70
C ILE A 59 -6.22 6.48 3.75
N ARG A 60 -7.29 5.73 3.51
CA ARG A 60 -8.67 6.25 3.58
C ARG A 60 -9.01 6.75 4.98
N TYR A 61 -8.59 6.02 6.01
CA TYR A 61 -8.86 6.38 7.40
C TYR A 61 -8.14 7.68 7.81
N ALA A 62 -6.89 7.87 7.38
CA ALA A 62 -6.13 9.09 7.63
C ALA A 62 -6.60 10.29 6.77
N ASN A 63 -7.17 10.02 5.59
CA ASN A 63 -7.57 11.06 4.63
C ASN A 63 -8.98 10.80 4.09
N PRO A 64 -10.04 11.15 4.86
CA PRO A 64 -11.41 10.85 4.48
C PRO A 64 -11.88 11.61 3.23
N THR A 65 -11.27 12.76 2.94
CA THR A 65 -11.67 13.68 1.85
C THR A 65 -11.17 13.30 0.46
N ILE A 66 -10.28 12.31 0.35
CA ILE A 66 -9.67 11.90 -0.94
C ILE A 66 -10.64 11.01 -1.72
N ASP A 67 -10.78 11.24 -3.03
CA ASP A 67 -11.48 10.30 -3.90
C ASP A 67 -10.57 9.12 -4.23
N ILE A 68 -10.98 7.90 -3.87
CA ILE A 68 -10.20 6.67 -4.11
C ILE A 68 -11.06 5.72 -4.92
N ARG A 69 -10.61 5.40 -6.12
CA ARG A 69 -11.28 4.49 -7.06
C ARG A 69 -10.42 3.26 -7.29
N VAL A 70 -11.05 2.08 -7.22
CA VAL A 70 -10.37 0.80 -7.37
C VAL A 70 -11.05 0.00 -8.48
N ASN A 71 -10.40 -0.10 -9.62
CA ASN A 71 -10.85 -0.84 -10.78
C ASN A 71 -10.20 -2.22 -10.80
N LYS A 72 -10.99 -3.25 -10.52
CA LYS A 72 -10.54 -4.65 -10.58
C LYS A 72 -11.00 -5.24 -11.89
N VAL A 73 -10.05 -5.51 -12.79
CA VAL A 73 -10.37 -6.02 -14.12
C VAL A 73 -10.29 -7.54 -14.13
N PRO A 74 -11.34 -8.27 -14.56
CA PRO A 74 -11.24 -9.70 -14.77
C PRO A 74 -10.37 -9.96 -16.00
N LYS A 75 -9.20 -10.55 -15.79
CA LYS A 75 -8.25 -10.90 -16.86
C LYS A 75 -8.64 -12.24 -17.51
N THR A 76 -8.66 -12.28 -18.84
CA THR A 76 -8.67 -13.52 -19.62
C THR A 76 -7.23 -14.05 -19.77
N LYS A 77 -7.05 -15.35 -20.05
CA LYS A 77 -5.72 -16.01 -20.00
C LYS A 77 -4.66 -15.36 -20.89
N ASP A 78 -5.08 -14.69 -21.97
CA ASP A 78 -4.19 -14.16 -23.00
C ASP A 78 -3.86 -12.66 -22.83
N GLU A 79 -4.52 -11.95 -21.90
CA GLU A 79 -4.38 -10.51 -21.77
C GLU A 79 -3.31 -10.10 -20.74
N THR A 80 -2.23 -9.47 -21.17
CA THR A 80 -1.20 -8.97 -20.25
C THR A 80 -1.61 -7.61 -19.67
N LEU A 81 -2.37 -7.63 -18.58
CA LEU A 81 -2.75 -6.39 -17.88
C LEU A 81 -1.59 -5.87 -17.03
N VAL A 82 -1.19 -4.61 -17.25
CA VAL A 82 -0.21 -3.91 -16.41
C VAL A 82 -0.95 -3.19 -15.27
N PRO A 83 -0.55 -3.38 -14.00
CA PRO A 83 -1.21 -2.75 -12.88
C PRO A 83 -0.71 -1.31 -12.75
N GLU A 84 -1.64 -0.37 -12.71
CA GLU A 84 -1.34 1.06 -12.74
C GLU A 84 -2.04 1.80 -11.60
N MET A 85 -1.35 2.80 -11.05
CA MET A 85 -1.86 3.70 -10.05
C MET A 85 -1.72 5.13 -10.55
N VAL A 86 -2.85 5.78 -10.81
CA VAL A 86 -2.93 7.17 -11.21
C VAL A 86 -3.15 8.03 -9.97
N VAL A 87 -2.23 8.95 -9.73
CA VAL A 87 -2.18 9.86 -8.59
C VAL A 87 -2.44 11.27 -9.11
N GLU A 88 -3.57 11.86 -8.73
CA GLU A 88 -3.89 13.25 -9.05
C GLU A 88 -3.59 14.13 -7.82
N LEU A 89 -2.65 15.05 -7.99
CA LEU A 89 -2.27 15.99 -6.96
C LEU A 89 -3.17 17.23 -6.99
N LYS A 90 -3.30 17.92 -5.86
CA LYS A 90 -4.10 19.17 -5.75
C LYS A 90 -3.61 20.30 -6.66
N ASN A 91 -2.34 20.26 -7.06
CA ASN A 91 -1.75 21.22 -8.02
C ASN A 91 -2.13 20.91 -9.48
N GLY A 92 -2.98 19.90 -9.74
CA GLY A 92 -3.38 19.48 -11.08
C GLY A 92 -2.39 18.54 -11.78
N THR A 93 -1.27 18.20 -11.14
CA THR A 93 -0.30 17.25 -11.70
C THR A 93 -0.83 15.82 -11.54
N THR A 94 -0.87 15.09 -12.65
CA THR A 94 -1.20 13.67 -12.66
C THR A 94 0.07 12.85 -12.84
N ARG A 95 0.26 11.83 -12.01
CA ARG A 95 1.37 10.88 -12.10
C ARG A 95 0.85 9.46 -12.19
N THR A 96 1.35 8.70 -13.15
CA THR A 96 1.05 7.27 -13.29
C THR A 96 2.21 6.47 -12.73
N LEU A 97 1.93 5.57 -11.81
CA LEU A 97 2.87 4.65 -11.20
C LEU A 97 2.60 3.22 -11.66
N ASN A 98 3.63 2.58 -12.20
CA ASN A 98 3.60 1.16 -12.53
C ASN A 98 3.80 0.34 -11.24
N MET A 99 2.90 -0.60 -10.97
CA MET A 99 2.93 -1.48 -9.80
C MET A 99 3.42 -2.91 -10.12
N ASP A 100 3.79 -3.21 -11.37
CA ASP A 100 4.20 -4.56 -11.77
C ASP A 100 5.47 -4.99 -11.04
N GLY A 101 5.46 -6.22 -10.49
CA GLY A 101 6.60 -6.78 -9.78
C GLY A 101 7.03 -6.06 -8.48
N LYS A 102 6.33 -4.98 -8.07
CA LYS A 102 6.64 -4.24 -6.85
C LYS A 102 5.97 -4.89 -5.63
N TRP A 103 6.60 -4.76 -4.46
CA TRP A 103 5.96 -5.11 -3.18
C TRP A 103 5.01 -4.00 -2.75
N SER A 104 4.03 -4.32 -1.91
CA SER A 104 3.11 -3.33 -1.35
C SER A 104 3.83 -2.22 -0.58
N SER A 105 4.91 -2.58 0.14
CA SER A 105 5.78 -1.62 0.82
C SER A 105 6.43 -0.65 -0.16
N ALA A 106 7.00 -1.15 -1.25
CA ALA A 106 7.62 -0.30 -2.27
C ALA A 106 6.60 0.69 -2.88
N ILE A 107 5.40 0.21 -3.25
CA ILE A 107 4.31 1.05 -3.78
C ILE A 107 3.89 2.11 -2.75
N TYR A 108 3.79 1.74 -1.48
CA TYR A 108 3.46 2.66 -0.38
C TYR A 108 4.51 3.76 -0.21
N HIS A 109 5.79 3.39 -0.15
CA HIS A 109 6.88 4.36 -0.02
C HIS A 109 6.91 5.33 -1.20
N GLU A 110 6.75 4.82 -2.43
CA GLU A 110 6.72 5.63 -3.65
C GLU A 110 5.54 6.62 -3.64
N LEU A 111 4.36 6.18 -3.18
CA LEU A 111 3.21 7.07 -3.00
C LEU A 111 3.46 8.14 -1.93
N MET A 112 4.02 7.76 -0.78
CA MET A 112 4.35 8.69 0.30
C MET A 112 5.38 9.72 -0.14
N ASP A 113 6.44 9.30 -0.84
CA ASP A 113 7.48 10.21 -1.35
C ASP A 113 6.90 11.27 -2.29
N LEU A 114 5.85 10.94 -3.06
CA LEU A 114 5.18 11.88 -3.95
C LEU A 114 4.17 12.80 -3.25
N THR A 115 3.46 12.32 -2.23
CA THR A 115 2.23 12.96 -1.74
C THR A 115 2.30 13.46 -0.31
N ALA A 116 3.15 12.86 0.53
CA ALA A 116 3.22 13.12 1.96
C ALA A 116 4.01 14.40 2.30
N GLY A 117 4.95 14.81 1.44
CA GLY A 117 5.70 16.06 1.63
C GLY A 117 6.71 16.00 2.76
N SER A 118 6.82 17.08 3.54
CA SER A 118 7.92 17.29 4.50
C SER A 118 7.85 16.40 5.75
N TRP A 119 6.65 16.04 6.23
CA TRP A 119 6.51 15.20 7.43
C TRP A 119 7.11 13.80 7.21
N TRP A 120 6.96 13.26 6.00
CA TRP A 120 7.48 11.95 5.63
C TRP A 120 9.00 11.91 5.62
N GLN A 121 9.64 12.99 5.17
CA GLN A 121 11.09 13.13 5.23
C GLN A 121 11.58 13.21 6.67
N ARG A 122 10.88 13.96 7.53
CA ARG A 122 11.19 14.01 8.98
C ARG A 122 11.09 12.63 9.62
N TRP A 123 10.01 11.90 9.35
CA TRP A 123 9.83 10.54 9.85
C TRP A 123 10.95 9.59 9.39
N LYS A 124 11.35 9.64 8.11
CA LYS A 124 12.47 8.83 7.62
C LYS A 124 13.78 9.16 8.34
N ASN A 125 14.04 10.44 8.60
CA ASN A 125 15.22 10.88 9.34
C ASN A 125 15.20 10.42 10.80
N GLU A 126 14.05 10.50 11.48
CA GLU A 126 13.86 10.01 12.85
C GLU A 126 14.10 8.50 12.94
N GLN A 127 13.57 7.74 11.99
CA GLN A 127 13.77 6.29 11.94
C GLN A 127 15.22 5.92 11.62
N ALA A 128 15.88 6.67 10.73
CA ALA A 128 17.30 6.51 10.46
C ALA A 128 18.15 6.81 11.71
N ALA A 129 17.80 7.84 12.48
CA ALA A 129 18.44 8.15 13.76
C ALA A 129 18.20 7.06 14.82
N ALA A 130 17.04 6.41 14.78
CA ALA A 130 16.72 5.25 15.62
C ALA A 130 17.37 3.93 15.14
N GLY A 131 18.12 3.96 14.04
CA GLY A 131 18.78 2.78 13.47
C GLY A 131 17.84 1.79 12.76
N ILE A 132 16.60 2.21 12.46
CA ILE A 132 15.61 1.39 11.75
C ILE A 132 15.69 1.70 10.26
N SER A 133 16.05 0.72 9.44
CA SER A 133 16.06 0.87 7.98
C SER A 133 14.63 1.09 7.44
N THR A 134 14.34 2.28 6.92
CA THR A 134 13.05 2.60 6.30
C THR A 134 12.99 2.29 4.81
N THR A 135 14.02 1.66 4.24
CA THR A 135 14.04 1.31 2.82
C THR A 135 13.13 0.10 2.58
N PRO A 136 12.21 0.17 1.60
CA PRO A 136 11.42 -1.00 1.25
C PRO A 136 12.34 -2.11 0.74
N TYR A 137 12.05 -3.35 1.14
CA TYR A 137 12.77 -4.53 0.65
C TYR A 137 12.80 -4.56 -0.88
N PRO A 138 13.94 -4.96 -1.48
CA PRO A 138 14.05 -5.03 -2.93
C PRO A 138 12.97 -5.96 -3.50
N PRO A 139 12.41 -5.62 -4.69
CA PRO A 139 11.42 -6.46 -5.33
C PRO A 139 11.95 -7.88 -5.55
N PRO A 140 11.07 -8.90 -5.61
CA PRO A 140 11.54 -10.25 -5.81
C PRO A 140 12.16 -10.29 -7.21
N GLN A 141 13.42 -10.70 -7.32
CA GLN A 141 14.06 -10.84 -8.61
C GLN A 141 13.27 -11.85 -9.43
N LYS A 142 12.72 -11.42 -10.59
CA LYS A 142 12.12 -12.36 -11.55
C LYS A 142 13.23 -13.36 -11.89
N LYS A 143 13.06 -14.63 -11.54
CA LYS A 143 14.04 -15.68 -11.87
C LYS A 143 14.18 -15.70 -13.39
N SER A 144 15.24 -15.09 -13.91
CA SER A 144 15.60 -15.20 -15.32
C SER A 144 16.08 -16.63 -15.52
N GLY A 145 15.17 -17.50 -15.95
CA GLY A 145 15.52 -18.84 -16.41
C GLY A 145 16.29 -18.75 -17.71
N VAL A 146 17.54 -18.27 -17.66
CA VAL A 146 18.48 -18.45 -18.75
C VAL A 146 19.09 -19.81 -18.54
N ALA A 147 18.56 -20.78 -19.28
CA ALA A 147 19.19 -22.06 -19.49
C ALA A 147 20.57 -21.81 -20.13
N ALA A 148 21.62 -21.80 -19.32
CA ALA A 148 22.97 -22.02 -19.82
C ALA A 148 23.13 -23.53 -20.06
N VAL A 149 22.63 -24.00 -21.20
CA VAL A 149 23.12 -25.23 -21.81
C VAL A 149 24.53 -24.89 -22.31
N LEU A 150 25.53 -25.30 -21.56
CA LEU A 150 26.92 -25.27 -22.02
C LEU A 150 27.12 -26.44 -23.01
N PRO A 151 27.88 -26.23 -24.10
CA PRO A 151 28.14 -27.25 -25.14
C PRO A 151 28.99 -28.41 -24.64
#